data_AF-A0A7V9TAR1-F1
#
_entry.id   AF-A0A7V9TAR1-F1
#
_cell.length_a   1.000
_cell.length_b   1.000
_cell.length_c   1.000
_cell.angle_alpha   90.00
_cell.angle_beta   90.00
_cell.angle_gamma   90.00
#
_symmetry.space_group_name_H-M   'P 1'
#
loop_
_entity.id
_entity.type
_entity.pdbx_description
1 polymer ?
#
loop_
_entity_poly.entity_id
_entity_poly.type
_entity_poly.pdbx_seq_one_letter_code
_entity_poly.pdbx_strand_id
1 'polypeptide(L)'
;MKRNGVALGLGLVLVAAVSALLVGYVTWDGGDSEPPVETEEIQPLAGTGALSPRIALFGDTITARVDVVIDREVVDPEHVTVVWSPSPWTQVRAPQREVRIAGQTAYLSTSYALRCLTSPCVPIRETEQFQFRPARVTYEAPVEETPSRLSVDVAWPVLVVHTRITNADVPQRDALAAPWRADFVSLPLVSYRAAPGLVLGLVLALAATLIAVAALVTYRIWPRREPPPEPEPPPRPVATLLEQALALLEAPAAANGAADWRR
;
A
#
# COMPACT_ATOMS: atom_id res chain seq x y z
N MET A 1 51.49 -60.61 3.41
CA MET A 1 51.11 -59.18 3.36
C MET A 1 50.16 -59.01 2.17
N LYS A 2 48.84 -59.05 2.36
CA LYS A 2 47.89 -57.95 2.68
C LYS A 2 47.71 -56.89 1.58
N ARG A 3 46.49 -56.92 1.01
CA ARG A 3 45.62 -55.85 0.46
C ARG A 3 46.03 -55.20 -0.86
N ASN A 4 45.20 -55.40 -1.88
CA ASN A 4 44.61 -54.37 -2.75
C ASN A 4 43.47 -54.98 -3.56
N GLY A 5 42.23 -54.91 -3.05
CA GLY A 5 41.06 -55.51 -3.70
C GLY A 5 39.73 -54.89 -3.26
N VAL A 6 39.71 -53.58 -2.99
CA VAL A 6 38.49 -52.88 -2.53
C VAL A 6 38.10 -51.68 -3.41
N ALA A 7 38.92 -51.27 -4.38
CA ALA A 7 38.59 -50.07 -5.18
C ALA A 7 37.62 -50.31 -6.35
N LEU A 8 37.34 -51.56 -6.74
CA LEU A 8 36.55 -51.87 -7.95
C LEU A 8 35.06 -52.19 -7.69
N GLY A 9 34.65 -52.40 -6.44
CA GLY A 9 33.26 -52.74 -6.11
C GLY A 9 32.32 -51.54 -5.96
N LEU A 10 32.85 -50.35 -5.63
CA LEU A 10 32.03 -49.18 -5.29
C LEU A 10 31.59 -48.35 -6.51
N GLY A 11 32.36 -48.40 -7.61
CA GLY A 11 31.99 -47.70 -8.85
C GLY A 11 30.79 -48.35 -9.56
N LEU A 12 30.69 -49.68 -9.52
CA LEU A 12 29.68 -50.43 -10.29
C LEU A 12 28.29 -50.36 -9.64
N VAL A 13 28.23 -50.26 -8.30
CA VAL A 13 26.96 -50.10 -7.58
C VAL A 13 26.36 -48.70 -7.78
N LEU A 14 27.20 -47.66 -7.85
CA LEU A 14 26.75 -46.29 -8.13
C LEU A 14 26.21 -46.11 -9.54
N VAL A 15 26.86 -46.72 -10.54
CA VAL A 15 26.37 -46.67 -11.92
C VAL A 15 25.05 -47.41 -12.06
N ALA A 16 24.89 -48.58 -11.44
CA ALA A 16 23.65 -49.35 -11.47
C ALA A 16 22.48 -48.59 -10.80
N ALA A 17 22.72 -47.93 -9.67
CA ALA A 17 21.70 -47.15 -8.97
C ALA A 17 21.26 -45.92 -9.77
N VAL A 18 22.19 -45.21 -10.42
CA VAL A 18 21.86 -44.05 -11.28
C VAL A 18 21.13 -44.49 -12.55
N SER A 19 21.50 -45.62 -13.16
CA SER A 19 20.77 -46.16 -14.31
C SER A 19 19.36 -46.63 -13.93
N ALA A 20 19.17 -47.22 -12.75
CA ALA A 20 17.83 -47.63 -12.29
C ALA A 20 16.94 -46.41 -11.98
N LEU A 21 17.51 -45.34 -11.42
CA LEU A 21 16.79 -44.08 -11.20
C LEU A 21 16.45 -43.35 -12.51
N LEU A 22 17.33 -43.37 -13.50
CA LEU A 22 17.06 -42.79 -14.82
C LEU A 22 16.00 -43.58 -15.61
N VAL A 23 16.03 -44.91 -15.54
CA VAL A 23 14.97 -45.74 -16.15
C VAL A 23 13.64 -45.51 -15.43
N GLY A 24 13.62 -45.45 -14.10
CA GLY A 24 12.40 -45.16 -13.34
C GLY A 24 11.83 -43.75 -13.58
N TYR A 25 12.67 -42.77 -13.92
CA TYR A 25 12.23 -41.42 -14.29
C TYR A 25 11.72 -41.34 -15.73
N VAL A 26 12.32 -42.11 -16.66
CA VAL A 26 11.90 -42.13 -18.07
C VAL A 26 10.68 -43.03 -18.31
N THR A 27 10.47 -44.04 -17.47
CA THR A 27 9.24 -44.88 -17.48
C THR A 27 8.20 -44.42 -16.47
N TRP A 28 8.37 -43.25 -15.84
CA TRP A 28 7.26 -42.59 -15.17
C TRP A 28 6.34 -42.08 -16.28
N ASP A 29 5.49 -43.01 -16.70
CA ASP A 29 4.34 -42.84 -17.57
C ASP A 29 3.56 -41.63 -17.03
N GLY A 30 3.81 -40.48 -17.66
CA GLY A 30 2.96 -39.32 -17.52
C GLY A 30 1.66 -39.76 -18.11
N GLY A 31 0.78 -40.28 -17.25
CA GLY A 31 -0.50 -40.84 -17.67
C GLY A 31 -1.11 -39.90 -18.68
N ASP A 32 -1.16 -40.37 -19.93
CA ASP A 32 -1.92 -39.77 -21.00
C ASP A 32 -3.35 -39.75 -20.48
N SER A 33 -3.64 -38.68 -19.76
CA SER A 33 -4.99 -38.24 -19.52
C SER A 33 -5.40 -37.73 -20.89
N GLU A 34 -5.84 -38.66 -21.74
CA GLU A 34 -6.70 -38.31 -22.87
C GLU A 34 -7.66 -37.27 -22.31
N PRO A 35 -7.67 -36.03 -22.86
CA PRO A 35 -8.62 -35.04 -22.41
C PRO A 35 -9.97 -35.74 -22.44
N PRO A 36 -10.80 -35.61 -21.38
CA PRO A 36 -12.10 -36.25 -21.38
C PRO A 36 -12.72 -35.88 -22.72
N VAL A 37 -13.07 -36.88 -23.52
CA VAL A 37 -13.97 -36.64 -24.64
C VAL A 37 -15.17 -36.04 -23.95
N GLU A 38 -15.31 -34.71 -24.06
CA GLU A 38 -16.46 -33.97 -23.58
C GLU A 38 -17.61 -34.65 -24.31
N THR A 39 -18.24 -35.60 -23.61
CA THR A 39 -19.59 -36.04 -23.95
C THR A 39 -20.32 -34.73 -24.06
N GLU A 40 -20.71 -34.37 -25.28
CA GLU A 40 -21.36 -33.10 -25.60
C GLU A 40 -22.71 -33.16 -24.87
N GLU A 41 -22.66 -32.94 -23.55
CA GLU A 41 -23.82 -32.77 -22.70
C GLU A 41 -24.57 -31.65 -23.38
N ILE A 42 -25.77 -31.95 -23.85
CA ILE A 42 -26.64 -30.99 -24.51
C ILE A 42 -26.88 -29.90 -23.49
N GLN A 43 -26.08 -28.83 -23.55
CA GLN A 43 -26.19 -27.74 -22.62
C GLN A 43 -27.54 -27.06 -22.93
N PRO A 44 -28.45 -26.95 -21.96
CA PRO A 44 -29.77 -26.35 -22.17
C PRO A 44 -29.69 -24.84 -22.50
N LEU A 45 -28.47 -24.31 -22.54
CA LEU A 45 -28.15 -22.91 -22.72
C LEU A 45 -26.86 -22.78 -23.52
N ALA A 46 -26.87 -21.92 -24.54
CA ALA A 46 -25.68 -21.52 -25.29
C ALA A 46 -25.56 -20.00 -25.31
N GLY A 47 -24.37 -19.46 -25.01
CA GLY A 47 -24.12 -18.03 -24.92
C GLY A 47 -23.03 -17.55 -25.87
N THR A 48 -23.22 -16.37 -26.46
CA THR A 48 -22.24 -15.72 -27.33
C THR A 48 -22.04 -14.26 -26.95
N GLY A 49 -20.78 -13.81 -27.00
CA GLY A 49 -20.39 -12.44 -26.70
C GLY A 49 -20.05 -11.66 -27.97
N ALA A 50 -20.54 -10.43 -28.08
CA ALA A 50 -20.28 -9.54 -29.21
C ALA A 50 -19.85 -8.14 -28.73
N LEU A 51 -18.95 -7.50 -29.48
CA LEU A 51 -18.53 -6.12 -29.25
C LEU A 51 -18.79 -5.28 -30.50
N SER A 52 -19.32 -4.08 -30.31
CA SER A 52 -19.58 -3.13 -31.38
C SER A 52 -19.28 -1.68 -30.98
N PRO A 53 -18.33 -1.00 -31.64
CA PRO A 53 -17.41 -1.54 -32.65
C PRO A 53 -16.33 -2.44 -32.02
N ARG A 54 -15.72 -3.32 -32.82
CA ARG A 54 -14.53 -4.12 -32.42
C ARG A 54 -13.22 -3.35 -32.55
N ILE A 55 -13.25 -2.26 -33.31
CA ILE A 55 -12.15 -1.33 -33.50
C ILE A 55 -12.66 0.04 -33.07
N ALA A 56 -12.07 0.60 -32.02
CA ALA A 56 -12.50 1.85 -31.42
C ALA A 56 -11.31 2.80 -31.27
N LEU A 57 -11.58 4.09 -31.09
CA LEU A 57 -10.57 5.04 -30.64
C LEU A 57 -10.61 5.15 -29.11
N PHE A 58 -9.50 5.57 -28.52
CA PHE A 58 -9.46 5.90 -27.10
C PHE A 58 -10.57 6.90 -26.75
N GLY A 59 -11.32 6.58 -25.68
CA GLY A 59 -12.44 7.36 -25.19
C GLY A 59 -13.78 7.14 -25.89
N ASP A 60 -13.83 6.30 -26.92
CA ASP A 60 -15.09 5.93 -27.56
C ASP A 60 -15.97 5.09 -26.63
N THR A 61 -17.28 5.20 -26.84
CA THR A 61 -18.25 4.31 -26.22
C THR A 61 -18.43 3.08 -27.10
N ILE A 62 -18.24 1.90 -26.53
CA ILE A 62 -18.51 0.62 -27.18
C ILE A 62 -19.75 -0.03 -26.57
N THR A 63 -20.41 -0.89 -27.35
CA THR A 63 -21.49 -1.76 -26.86
C THR A 63 -20.99 -3.19 -26.78
N ALA A 64 -21.05 -3.79 -25.61
CA ALA A 64 -20.86 -5.22 -25.42
C ALA A 64 -22.23 -5.90 -25.27
N ARG A 65 -22.47 -6.99 -25.99
CA ARG A 65 -23.73 -7.75 -25.96
C ARG A 65 -23.46 -9.21 -25.65
N VAL A 66 -24.23 -9.76 -24.71
CA VAL A 66 -24.30 -11.20 -24.45
C VAL A 66 -25.65 -11.69 -24.98
N ASP A 67 -25.60 -12.58 -25.97
CA ASP A 67 -26.78 -13.23 -26.54
C ASP A 67 -26.82 -14.68 -26.05
N VAL A 68 -27.92 -15.08 -25.42
CA VAL A 68 -28.12 -16.39 -24.83
C VAL A 68 -29.35 -17.04 -25.45
N VAL A 69 -29.18 -18.25 -25.97
CA VAL A 69 -30.26 -19.11 -26.46
C VAL A 69 -30.58 -20.11 -25.35
N ILE A 70 -31.86 -20.20 -24.98
CA ILE A 70 -32.33 -20.94 -23.80
C ILE A 70 -33.43 -21.91 -24.23
N ASP A 71 -33.31 -23.18 -23.83
CA ASP A 71 -34.41 -24.14 -23.87
C ASP A 71 -35.36 -23.90 -22.68
N ARG A 72 -36.59 -23.50 -22.99
CA ARG A 72 -37.60 -23.13 -21.99
C ARG A 72 -38.25 -24.33 -21.31
N GLU A 73 -38.05 -25.55 -21.81
CA GLU A 73 -38.56 -26.75 -21.13
C GLU A 73 -37.73 -27.09 -19.89
N VAL A 74 -36.45 -26.69 -19.90
CA VAL A 74 -35.48 -26.99 -18.84
C VAL A 74 -35.19 -25.77 -17.97
N VAL A 75 -35.11 -24.58 -18.57
CA VAL A 75 -34.65 -23.36 -17.89
C VAL A 75 -35.65 -22.22 -18.09
N ASP A 76 -36.07 -21.60 -17.00
CA ASP A 76 -36.86 -20.38 -17.04
C ASP A 76 -35.98 -19.17 -17.41
N PRO A 77 -36.24 -18.47 -18.53
CA PRO A 77 -35.46 -17.32 -18.95
C PRO A 77 -35.47 -16.15 -17.95
N GLU A 78 -36.44 -16.05 -17.05
CA GLU A 78 -36.46 -15.00 -16.02
C GLU A 78 -35.42 -15.22 -14.92
N HIS A 79 -35.02 -16.47 -14.68
CA HIS A 79 -34.02 -16.85 -13.69
C HIS A 79 -32.58 -16.85 -14.25
N VAL A 80 -32.40 -16.52 -15.53
CA VAL A 80 -31.08 -16.40 -16.15
C VAL A 80 -30.48 -15.01 -15.89
N THR A 81 -29.33 -15.00 -15.21
CA THR A 81 -28.60 -13.77 -14.84
C THR A 81 -27.23 -13.72 -15.53
N VAL A 82 -26.89 -12.58 -16.12
CA VAL A 82 -25.58 -12.34 -16.74
C VAL A 82 -24.74 -11.45 -15.82
N VAL A 83 -23.64 -11.98 -15.31
CA VAL A 83 -22.71 -11.30 -14.41
C VAL A 83 -21.38 -11.07 -15.13
N TRP A 84 -20.94 -9.81 -15.19
CA TRP A 84 -19.68 -9.46 -15.84
C TRP A 84 -19.03 -8.22 -15.21
N SER A 85 -17.70 -8.25 -15.09
CA SER A 85 -16.88 -7.15 -14.57
C SER A 85 -15.96 -6.61 -15.66
N PRO A 86 -16.34 -5.49 -16.34
CA PRO A 86 -15.63 -4.97 -17.50
C PRO A 86 -14.39 -4.13 -17.16
N SER A 87 -13.85 -4.21 -15.95
CA SER A 87 -12.68 -3.41 -15.51
C SER A 87 -11.50 -3.55 -16.50
N PRO A 88 -10.83 -2.45 -16.90
CA PRO A 88 -10.94 -1.07 -16.39
C PRO A 88 -12.06 -0.20 -17.00
N TRP A 89 -12.93 -0.75 -17.83
CA TRP A 89 -14.02 -0.01 -18.49
C TRP A 89 -15.19 0.22 -17.54
N THR A 90 -15.86 1.37 -17.70
CA THR A 90 -17.02 1.74 -16.88
C THR A 90 -18.30 1.75 -17.71
N GLN A 91 -19.39 1.36 -17.06
CA GLN A 91 -20.72 1.41 -17.67
C GLN A 91 -21.21 2.86 -17.72
N VAL A 92 -21.61 3.31 -18.90
CA VAL A 92 -22.12 4.67 -19.12
C VAL A 92 -23.60 4.78 -18.74
N ARG A 93 -24.31 3.66 -18.80
CA ARG A 93 -25.74 3.52 -18.44
C ARG A 93 -26.01 2.11 -17.93
N ALA A 94 -27.16 1.92 -17.31
CA ALA A 94 -27.61 0.61 -16.86
C ALA A 94 -27.69 -0.40 -18.04
N PRO A 95 -27.37 -1.69 -17.82
CA PRO A 95 -27.50 -2.72 -18.84
C PRO A 95 -28.94 -2.82 -19.35
N GLN A 96 -29.12 -2.98 -20.66
CA GLN A 96 -30.43 -3.19 -21.27
C GLN A 96 -30.63 -4.67 -21.55
N ARG A 97 -31.74 -5.22 -21.06
CA ARG A 97 -32.11 -6.62 -21.18
C ARG A 97 -33.34 -6.75 -22.08
N GLU A 98 -33.25 -7.60 -23.09
CA GLU A 98 -34.35 -7.94 -23.98
C GLU A 98 -34.54 -9.46 -24.00
N VAL A 99 -35.78 -9.92 -23.87
CA VAL A 99 -36.15 -11.33 -24.00
C VAL A 99 -37.13 -11.47 -25.15
N ARG A 100 -36.84 -12.38 -26.08
CA ARG A 100 -37.74 -12.74 -27.18
C ARG A 100 -38.04 -14.22 -27.11
N ILE A 101 -39.31 -14.57 -27.18
CA ILE A 101 -39.77 -15.95 -27.08
C ILE A 101 -40.20 -16.41 -28.47
N ALA A 102 -39.72 -17.59 -28.88
CA ALA A 102 -40.08 -18.24 -30.12
C ALA A 102 -40.33 -19.74 -29.85
N GLY A 103 -41.58 -20.11 -29.61
CA GLY A 103 -41.94 -21.48 -29.25
C GLY A 103 -41.29 -21.94 -27.95
N GLN A 104 -40.55 -23.05 -28.01
CA GLN A 104 -39.79 -23.64 -26.88
C GLN A 104 -38.45 -22.93 -26.63
N THR A 105 -38.03 -21.99 -27.48
CA THR A 105 -36.75 -21.29 -27.34
C THR A 105 -36.98 -19.86 -26.85
N ALA A 106 -36.13 -19.40 -25.92
CA ALA A 106 -36.02 -17.98 -25.56
C ALA A 106 -34.65 -17.44 -25.98
N TYR A 107 -34.65 -16.23 -26.53
CA TYR A 107 -33.47 -15.44 -26.85
C TYR A 107 -33.35 -14.29 -25.86
N LEU A 108 -32.34 -14.34 -25.00
CA LEU A 108 -32.00 -13.31 -24.04
C LEU A 108 -30.81 -12.50 -24.56
N SER A 109 -31.01 -11.21 -24.81
CA SER A 109 -29.95 -10.27 -25.20
C SER A 109 -29.72 -9.27 -24.08
N THR A 110 -28.51 -9.25 -23.51
CA THR A 110 -28.10 -8.26 -22.51
C THR A 110 -27.01 -7.37 -23.08
N SER A 111 -27.23 -6.05 -23.11
CA SER A 111 -26.29 -5.08 -23.67
C SER A 111 -25.76 -4.10 -22.63
N TYR A 112 -24.45 -3.82 -22.72
CA TYR A 112 -23.69 -2.94 -21.85
C TYR A 112 -23.07 -1.83 -22.71
N ALA A 113 -23.35 -0.56 -22.40
CA ALA A 113 -22.64 0.55 -23.01
C ALA A 113 -21.44 0.93 -22.13
N LEU A 114 -20.24 0.78 -22.67
CA LEU A 114 -18.99 0.89 -21.94
C LEU A 114 -18.15 2.03 -22.49
N ARG A 115 -17.45 2.74 -21.60
CA ARG A 115 -16.45 3.74 -21.99
C ARG A 115 -15.29 3.67 -21.00
N CYS A 116 -14.08 3.94 -21.49
CA CYS A 116 -12.92 4.04 -20.62
C CYS A 116 -12.14 5.31 -20.90
N LEU A 117 -11.96 6.12 -19.85
CA LEU A 117 -11.26 7.41 -19.88
C LEU A 117 -10.10 7.44 -18.88
N THR A 118 -9.72 6.29 -18.32
CA THR A 118 -8.66 6.16 -17.33
C THR A 118 -7.34 5.79 -18.01
N SER A 119 -6.22 6.04 -17.31
CA SER A 119 -4.88 5.76 -17.83
C SER A 119 -4.65 4.32 -18.31
N PRO A 120 -5.23 3.25 -17.71
CA PRO A 120 -5.03 1.88 -18.18
C PRO A 120 -5.64 1.58 -19.54
N CYS A 121 -6.51 2.46 -20.06
CA CYS A 121 -7.12 2.30 -21.37
C CYS A 121 -6.46 3.15 -22.45
N VAL A 122 -5.50 4.00 -22.08
CA VAL A 122 -4.75 4.81 -23.03
C VAL A 122 -3.74 3.91 -23.74
N PRO A 123 -3.84 3.73 -25.07
CA PRO A 123 -2.90 2.90 -25.79
C PRO A 123 -1.46 3.43 -25.64
N ILE A 124 -0.53 2.56 -25.23
CA ILE A 124 0.90 2.93 -25.15
C ILE A 124 1.50 3.02 -26.56
N ARG A 125 0.96 2.22 -27.49
CA ARG A 125 1.30 2.20 -28.91
C ARG A 125 0.17 2.82 -29.72
N GLU A 126 0.34 2.91 -31.04
CA GLU A 126 -0.73 3.37 -31.95
C GLU A 126 -2.03 2.57 -31.82
N THR A 127 -1.86 1.30 -31.51
CA THR A 127 -2.91 0.29 -31.44
C THR A 127 -2.62 -0.63 -30.27
N GLU A 128 -3.64 -0.91 -29.47
CA GLU A 128 -3.57 -1.85 -28.36
C GLU A 128 -4.77 -2.80 -28.39
N GLN A 129 -4.53 -4.06 -27.99
CA GLN A 129 -5.57 -5.09 -27.94
C GLN A 129 -6.00 -5.30 -26.49
N PHE A 130 -7.31 -5.26 -26.27
CA PHE A 130 -7.93 -5.50 -24.97
C PHE A 130 -8.71 -6.80 -25.02
N GLN A 131 -8.40 -7.68 -24.07
CA GLN A 131 -9.12 -8.93 -23.85
C GLN A 131 -9.92 -8.81 -22.57
N PHE A 132 -11.24 -8.95 -22.69
CA PHE A 132 -12.12 -8.97 -21.54
C PHE A 132 -12.16 -10.35 -20.92
N ARG A 133 -12.26 -10.40 -19.58
CA ARG A 133 -12.62 -11.64 -18.89
C ARG A 133 -14.02 -12.09 -19.34
N PRO A 134 -14.26 -13.41 -19.46
CA PRO A 134 -15.56 -13.94 -19.84
C PRO A 134 -16.70 -13.38 -18.99
N ALA A 135 -17.87 -13.22 -19.60
CA ALA A 135 -19.10 -12.97 -18.86
C ALA A 135 -19.66 -14.30 -18.34
N ARG A 136 -20.13 -14.33 -17.10
CA ARG A 136 -20.71 -15.54 -16.50
C ARG A 136 -22.22 -15.48 -16.59
N VAL A 137 -22.82 -16.46 -17.24
CA VAL A 137 -24.27 -16.65 -17.29
C VAL A 137 -24.64 -17.69 -16.26
N THR A 138 -25.36 -17.29 -15.21
CA THR A 138 -25.85 -18.19 -14.16
C THR A 138 -27.32 -18.49 -14.38
N TYR A 139 -27.72 -19.74 -14.20
CA TYR A 139 -29.08 -20.20 -14.36
C TYR A 139 -29.40 -21.33 -13.38
N GLU A 140 -30.68 -21.65 -13.23
CA GLU A 140 -31.15 -22.76 -12.41
C GLU A 140 -31.77 -23.80 -13.33
N ALA A 141 -31.34 -25.06 -13.17
CA ALA A 141 -31.81 -26.20 -13.96
C ALA A 141 -31.93 -27.44 -13.07
N PRO A 142 -32.86 -28.37 -13.38
CA PRO A 142 -32.92 -29.65 -12.70
C PRO A 142 -31.72 -30.52 -13.10
N VAL A 143 -30.91 -30.88 -12.11
CA VAL A 143 -29.84 -31.88 -12.24
C VAL A 143 -30.20 -33.03 -11.30
N GLU A 144 -30.40 -34.23 -11.85
CA GLU A 144 -30.85 -35.41 -11.08
C GLU A 144 -32.10 -35.11 -10.21
N GLU A 145 -33.11 -34.46 -10.80
CA GLU A 145 -34.37 -34.06 -10.14
C GLU A 145 -34.25 -33.00 -9.03
N THR A 146 -33.05 -32.45 -8.79
CA THR A 146 -32.83 -31.36 -7.83
C THR A 146 -32.52 -30.03 -8.54
N PRO A 147 -33.12 -28.90 -8.11
CA PRO A 147 -32.80 -27.60 -8.68
C PRO A 147 -31.36 -27.22 -8.29
N SER A 148 -30.49 -27.13 -9.29
CA SER A 148 -29.08 -26.78 -9.12
C SER A 148 -28.75 -25.48 -9.85
N ARG A 149 -27.90 -24.67 -9.22
CA ARG A 149 -27.40 -23.43 -9.84
C ARG A 149 -26.16 -23.74 -10.67
N LEU A 150 -26.27 -23.53 -11.96
CA LEU A 150 -25.23 -23.78 -12.95
C LEU A 150 -24.73 -22.47 -13.55
N SER A 151 -23.57 -22.53 -14.20
CA SER A 151 -23.01 -21.37 -14.88
C SER A 151 -22.25 -21.74 -16.14
N VAL A 152 -22.40 -20.92 -17.18
CA VAL A 152 -21.65 -20.99 -18.44
C VAL A 152 -20.88 -19.69 -18.63
N ASP A 153 -19.61 -19.81 -19.01
CA ASP A 153 -18.76 -18.65 -19.30
C ASP A 153 -18.83 -18.30 -20.80
N VAL A 154 -19.12 -17.05 -21.10
CA VAL A 154 -19.23 -16.49 -22.45
C VAL A 154 -17.99 -15.67 -22.76
N ALA A 155 -17.22 -16.11 -23.74
CA ALA A 155 -16.01 -15.42 -24.19
C ALA A 155 -16.34 -14.15 -24.98
N TRP A 156 -15.47 -13.15 -24.86
CA TRP A 156 -15.55 -11.92 -25.63
C TRP A 156 -14.57 -11.95 -26.81
N PRO A 157 -14.93 -11.33 -27.95
CA PRO A 157 -13.96 -11.09 -28.99
C PRO A 157 -12.93 -10.06 -28.52
N VAL A 158 -11.73 -10.10 -29.10
CA VAL A 158 -10.69 -9.09 -28.87
C VAL A 158 -11.19 -7.72 -29.35
N LEU A 159 -11.01 -6.71 -28.50
CA LEU A 159 -11.23 -5.30 -28.81
C LEU A 159 -9.90 -4.67 -29.21
N VAL A 160 -9.91 -3.92 -30.31
CA VAL A 160 -8.74 -3.15 -30.77
C VAL A 160 -9.01 -1.67 -30.52
N VAL A 161 -8.12 -1.00 -29.81
CA VAL A 161 -8.23 0.42 -29.49
C VAL A 161 -7.05 1.17 -30.09
N HIS A 162 -7.36 2.20 -30.87
CA HIS A 162 -6.37 3.11 -31.43
C HIS A 162 -6.26 4.39 -30.60
N THR A 163 -5.05 4.93 -30.48
CA THR A 163 -4.90 6.28 -29.94
C THR A 163 -5.38 7.33 -30.95
N ARG A 164 -5.92 8.43 -30.45
CA ARG A 164 -6.29 9.61 -31.27
C ARG A 164 -5.09 10.48 -31.61
N ILE A 165 -3.96 10.25 -30.97
CA ILE A 165 -2.72 11.01 -31.12
C ILE A 165 -1.80 10.19 -32.00
N THR A 166 -1.30 10.74 -33.10
CA THR A 166 -0.40 10.10 -34.07
C THR A 166 1.07 10.39 -33.75
N ASN A 167 2.02 9.70 -34.39
CA ASN A 167 3.45 10.05 -34.28
C ASN A 167 3.76 11.45 -34.85
N ALA A 168 2.90 11.97 -35.74
CA ALA A 168 3.03 13.33 -36.26
C ALA A 168 2.68 14.38 -35.17
N ASP A 169 1.80 14.03 -34.23
CA ASP A 169 1.40 14.91 -33.13
C ASP A 169 2.42 14.91 -32.00
N VAL A 170 3.13 13.79 -31.79
CA VAL A 170 4.18 13.67 -30.76
C VAL A 170 5.38 12.89 -31.34
N PRO A 171 6.49 13.55 -31.69
CA PRO A 171 7.61 12.94 -32.40
C PRO A 171 8.39 11.90 -31.58
N GLN A 172 8.23 11.85 -30.26
CA GLN A 172 8.89 10.90 -29.37
C GLN A 172 7.86 10.30 -28.40
N ARG A 173 7.24 9.17 -28.76
CA ARG A 173 6.31 8.45 -27.89
C ARG A 173 7.04 7.56 -26.89
N ASP A 174 7.72 8.16 -25.93
CA ASP A 174 8.13 7.44 -24.74
C ASP A 174 6.94 7.28 -23.79
N ALA A 175 6.68 6.07 -23.27
CA ALA A 175 5.57 5.78 -22.33
C ALA A 175 5.64 6.61 -21.02
N LEU A 176 6.82 7.18 -20.75
CA LEU A 176 7.12 8.10 -19.65
C LEU A 176 7.02 9.59 -20.05
N ALA A 177 7.04 9.91 -21.35
CA ALA A 177 7.07 11.28 -21.89
C ALA A 177 5.76 11.70 -22.57
N ALA A 178 4.68 10.92 -22.39
CA ALA A 178 3.38 11.31 -22.91
C ALA A 178 2.99 12.71 -22.36
N PRO A 179 2.56 13.67 -23.21
CA PRO A 179 2.45 15.08 -22.83
C PRO A 179 1.42 15.36 -21.73
N TRP A 180 0.53 14.41 -21.45
CA TRP A 180 -0.45 14.48 -20.35
C TRP A 180 0.04 13.85 -19.04
N ARG A 181 1.21 13.19 -19.03
CA ARG A 181 1.86 12.76 -17.80
C ARG A 181 2.74 13.89 -17.31
N ALA A 182 2.65 14.17 -16.00
CA ALA A 182 3.58 15.08 -15.38
C ALA A 182 5.00 14.50 -15.54
N ASP A 183 5.84 15.20 -16.29
CA ASP A 183 7.26 14.91 -16.35
C ASP A 183 7.91 15.36 -15.03
N PHE A 184 8.06 14.40 -14.13
CA PHE A 184 8.74 14.63 -12.85
C PHE A 184 10.27 14.62 -12.99
N VAL A 185 10.80 14.22 -14.15
CA VAL A 185 12.24 14.17 -14.42
C VAL A 185 12.74 15.53 -14.91
N SER A 186 11.93 16.24 -15.69
CA SER A 186 12.24 17.56 -16.26
C SER A 186 11.61 18.73 -15.50
N LEU A 187 11.45 18.62 -14.18
CA LEU A 187 10.98 19.75 -13.37
C LEU A 187 12.04 20.86 -13.39
N PRO A 188 11.65 22.13 -13.63
CA PRO A 188 12.58 23.23 -13.48
C PRO A 188 13.10 23.24 -12.04
N LEU A 189 14.38 23.58 -11.88
CA LEU A 189 15.00 23.75 -10.57
C LEU A 189 14.15 24.70 -9.72
N VAL A 190 13.79 24.28 -8.50
CA VAL A 190 12.92 25.05 -7.60
C VAL A 190 13.57 26.42 -7.34
N SER A 191 12.97 27.48 -7.89
CA SER A 191 13.45 28.85 -7.71
C SER A 191 12.80 29.47 -6.49
N TYR A 192 13.57 29.68 -5.42
CA TYR A 192 13.12 30.46 -4.27
C TYR A 192 13.45 31.94 -4.48
N ARG A 193 12.52 32.85 -4.16
CA ARG A 193 12.80 34.30 -4.16
C ARG A 193 13.80 34.71 -3.09
N ALA A 194 13.90 33.94 -2.01
CA ALA A 194 14.89 34.10 -0.95
C ALA A 194 15.55 32.75 -0.69
N ALA A 195 16.87 32.72 -0.53
CA ALA A 195 17.57 31.49 -0.20
C ALA A 195 16.99 30.89 1.10
N PRO A 196 16.56 29.61 1.12
CA PRO A 196 15.92 29.02 2.29
C PRO A 196 16.83 29.05 3.54
N GLY A 197 18.15 28.93 3.34
CA GLY A 197 19.13 29.10 4.42
C GLY A 197 19.16 30.50 5.03
N LEU A 198 18.90 31.55 4.25
CA LEU A 198 18.86 32.93 4.73
C LEU A 198 17.60 33.16 5.58
N VAL A 199 16.44 32.70 5.12
CA VAL A 199 15.18 32.78 5.87
C VAL A 199 15.30 32.02 7.19
N LEU A 200 15.84 30.80 7.16
CA LEU A 200 16.09 30.01 8.36
C LEU A 200 17.04 30.73 9.33
N GLY A 201 18.15 31.28 8.81
CA GLY A 201 19.12 32.03 9.60
C GLY A 201 18.51 33.26 10.28
N LEU A 202 17.68 34.02 9.57
CA LEU A 202 16.97 35.18 10.13
C LEU A 202 15.98 34.79 11.23
N VAL A 203 15.20 33.72 11.02
CA VAL A 203 14.25 33.22 12.02
C VAL A 203 14.98 32.75 13.28
N LEU A 204 16.08 32.01 13.12
CA LEU A 204 16.90 31.56 14.25
C LEU A 204 17.56 32.73 14.99
N ALA A 205 18.08 33.73 14.26
CA ALA A 205 18.68 34.93 14.87
C ALA A 205 17.63 35.74 15.65
N LEU A 206 16.43 35.91 15.09
CA LEU A 206 15.32 36.57 15.77
C LEU A 206 14.92 35.81 17.05
N ALA A 207 14.78 34.49 16.96
CA ALA A 207 14.47 33.65 18.12
C ALA A 207 15.54 33.76 19.22
N ALA A 208 16.83 33.69 18.86
CA ALA A 208 17.94 33.84 19.80
C ALA A 208 17.93 35.24 20.46
N THR A 209 17.63 36.29 19.70
CA THR A 209 17.52 37.66 20.21
C THR A 209 16.38 37.78 21.21
N LEU A 210 15.19 37.23 20.90
CA LEU A 210 14.05 37.24 21.80
C LEU A 210 14.34 36.48 23.10
N ILE A 211 15.01 35.31 23.01
CA ILE A 211 15.44 34.54 24.18
C ILE A 211 16.43 35.33 25.03
N ALA A 212 17.42 35.99 24.41
CA ALA A 212 18.40 36.79 25.13
C ALA A 212 17.75 37.99 25.84
N VAL A 213 16.81 38.68 25.19
CA VAL A 213 16.05 39.77 25.80
C VAL A 213 15.20 39.25 26.97
N ALA A 214 14.48 38.14 26.79
CA ALA A 214 13.69 37.54 27.86
C ALA A 214 14.56 37.13 29.06
N ALA A 215 15.73 36.53 28.82
CA ALA A 215 16.69 36.17 29.85
C ALA A 215 17.22 37.41 30.60
N LEU A 216 17.54 38.48 29.87
CA LEU A 216 18.01 39.73 30.46
C LEU A 216 16.93 40.39 31.33
N VAL A 217 15.70 40.47 30.84
CA VAL A 217 14.56 41.02 31.59
C VAL A 217 14.31 40.21 32.85
N THR A 218 14.30 38.88 32.73
CA THR A 218 14.11 37.96 33.86
C THR A 218 15.24 38.12 34.89
N TYR A 219 16.49 38.22 34.43
CA TYR A 219 17.65 38.45 35.30
C TYR A 219 17.57 39.78 36.06
N ARG A 220 17.09 40.85 35.40
CA ARG A 220 16.96 42.19 36.02
C ARG A 220 15.82 42.29 37.03
N ILE A 221 14.72 41.59 36.77
CA ILE A 221 13.53 41.60 37.64
C ILE A 221 13.65 40.56 38.75
N TRP A 222 14.60 39.61 38.64
CA TRP A 222 14.78 38.57 39.64
C TRP A 222 15.02 39.21 41.02
N PRO A 223 14.11 39.03 41.99
CA PRO A 223 14.28 39.62 43.30
C PRO A 223 15.52 39.01 43.91
N ARG A 224 16.52 39.86 44.22
CA ARG A 224 17.66 39.45 45.01
C ARG A 224 17.09 39.01 46.36
N ARG A 225 16.99 37.70 46.56
CA ARG A 225 16.62 37.14 47.86
C ARG A 225 17.64 37.69 48.84
N GLU A 226 17.18 38.52 49.77
CA GLU A 226 18.00 38.85 50.93
C GLU A 226 18.36 37.52 51.59
N PRO A 227 19.63 37.33 51.98
CA PRO A 227 20.00 36.16 52.76
C PRO A 227 19.07 36.12 53.99
N PRO A 228 18.51 34.94 54.33
CA PRO A 228 17.63 34.83 55.49
C PRO A 228 18.32 35.44 56.71
N PRO A 229 17.60 36.24 57.52
CA PRO A 229 18.20 36.94 58.65
C PRO A 229 18.91 35.93 59.56
N GLU A 230 20.15 36.25 59.92
CA GLU A 230 20.96 35.41 60.79
C GLU A 230 20.24 35.19 62.12
N PRO A 231 20.06 33.94 62.57
CA PRO A 231 19.29 33.64 63.78
C PRO A 231 19.86 34.41 64.97
N GLU A 232 18.98 35.12 65.67
CA GLU A 232 19.32 35.92 66.86
C GLU A 232 19.99 35.01 67.91
N PRO A 233 21.19 35.38 68.43
CA PRO A 233 21.91 34.54 69.37
C PRO A 233 21.08 34.34 70.65
N PRO A 234 21.08 33.14 71.25
CA PRO A 234 20.28 32.86 72.44
C PRO A 234 20.66 33.84 73.57
N PRO A 235 19.69 34.28 74.40
CA PRO A 235 19.95 35.24 75.47
C PRO A 235 21.03 34.70 76.42
N ARG A 236 22.05 35.52 76.68
CA ARG A 236 23.17 35.15 77.56
C ARG A 236 22.65 34.85 78.97
N PRO A 237 23.03 33.72 79.59
CA PRO A 237 22.64 33.42 80.97
C PRO A 237 23.19 34.50 81.91
N VAL A 238 22.33 35.05 82.75
CA VAL A 238 22.69 36.06 83.76
C VAL A 238 23.58 35.37 84.80
N ALA A 239 24.82 35.86 84.94
CA ALA A 239 25.80 35.34 85.91
C ALA A 239 25.22 35.33 87.32
N THR A 240 25.50 34.27 88.07
CA THR A 240 24.94 34.07 89.41
C THR A 240 25.60 35.01 90.42
N LEU A 241 24.91 35.36 91.51
CA LEU A 241 25.43 36.27 92.56
C LEU A 241 26.81 35.84 93.10
N LEU A 242 27.11 34.55 93.04
CA LEU A 242 28.41 34.01 93.43
C LEU A 242 29.53 34.45 92.48
N GLU A 243 29.29 34.47 91.16
CA GLU A 243 30.28 34.94 90.17
C GLU A 243 30.52 36.45 90.28
N GLN A 244 29.49 37.23 90.64
CA GLN A 244 29.66 38.66 90.94
C GLN A 244 30.45 38.89 92.24
N ALA A 245 30.21 38.08 93.28
CA ALA A 245 30.97 38.16 94.52
C ALA A 245 32.46 37.77 94.32
N LEU A 246 32.73 36.76 93.49
CA LEU A 246 34.09 36.33 93.16
C LEU A 246 34.85 37.41 92.38
N ALA A 247 34.21 38.01 91.36
CA ALA A 247 34.80 39.08 90.56
C ALA A 247 35.14 40.33 91.39
N LEU A 248 34.34 40.64 92.43
CA LEU A 248 34.60 41.74 93.35
C LEU A 248 35.78 41.48 94.30
N LEU A 249 36.08 40.21 94.61
CA LEU A 249 37.24 39.82 95.43
C LEU A 249 38.55 39.77 94.63
N GLU A 250 38.50 39.43 93.35
CA GLU A 250 39.69 39.43 92.47
C GLU A 250 40.11 40.84 92.03
N ALA A 251 39.17 41.80 91.93
CA ALA A 251 39.45 43.16 91.50
C ALA A 251 40.46 43.96 92.38
N PRO A 252 40.44 43.92 93.73
CA PRO A 252 41.40 44.67 94.53
C PRO A 252 42.80 44.04 94.60
N ALA A 253 42.96 42.74 94.28
CA ALA A 253 44.27 42.10 94.27
C ALA A 253 45.18 42.64 93.15
N ALA A 254 44.60 43.14 92.05
CA ALA A 254 45.36 43.79 90.98
C ALA A 254 45.83 45.22 91.34
N ALA A 255 45.27 45.86 92.37
CA ALA A 255 45.52 47.26 92.67
C ALA A 255 46.68 47.50 93.68
N ASN A 256 47.14 46.48 94.40
CA ASN A 256 48.18 46.64 95.44
C ASN A 256 49.51 45.97 95.06
N GLY A 257 50.34 46.74 94.35
CA GLY A 257 51.80 46.81 94.55
C GLY A 257 52.64 45.55 94.33
N ALA A 258 53.09 45.31 93.09
CA ALA A 258 54.30 44.52 92.84
C ALA A 258 54.89 44.81 91.45
N ALA A 259 55.50 45.99 91.23
CA ALA A 259 56.66 46.19 90.36
C ALA A 259 56.90 47.69 90.09
N ASP A 260 57.45 48.41 91.07
CA ASP A 260 58.20 49.65 90.81
C ASP A 260 59.61 49.55 91.41
N TRP A 261 60.33 48.48 91.05
CA TRP A 261 61.74 48.29 91.39
C TRP A 261 62.57 48.20 90.11
N ARG A 262 63.52 49.16 89.98
CA ARG A 262 64.56 49.39 88.94
C ARG A 262 64.08 50.35 87.83
N ARG A 263 64.64 51.55 87.64
CA ARG A 263 66.00 52.04 87.96
C ARG A 263 65.99 53.57 87.91
#